data_AF-A0A966H2B4-F1
#
_entry.id   AF-A0A966H2B4-F1
#
_cell.length_a   1.000
_cell.length_b   1.000
_cell.length_c   1.000
_cell.angle_alpha   90.00
_cell.angle_beta   90.00
_cell.angle_gamma   90.00
#
_symmetry.space_group_name_H-M   'P 1'
#
loop_
_entity.id
_entity.type
_entity.pdbx_description
1 polymer ?
#
loop_
_entity_poly.entity_id
_entity_poly.type
_entity_poly.pdbx_seq_one_letter_code
_entity_poly.pdbx_strand_id
1 'polypeptide(L)'
;MRKILTLVCCCLLLLVIGVNAQTKPAPLKYGKYGCTVSKYVGGSYQYTPKGSFTIQKDGTYFYEGFNQKSKGSFKVDKEGNLLFTGGYFDGGKAEKIDRPDKFFLTFPTIPDHRWTCGYVEK
;
A
#
# COMPACT_ATOMS: atom_id res chain seq x y z
N MET A 1 48.75 9.25 53.75
CA MET A 1 49.77 9.68 52.76
C MET A 1 49.26 9.37 51.37
N ARG A 2 49.17 10.40 50.52
CA ARG A 2 48.74 10.35 49.10
C ARG A 2 49.75 9.59 48.23
N LYS A 3 49.26 8.72 47.33
CA LYS A 3 49.82 8.41 45.98
C LYS A 3 48.64 7.86 45.12
N ILE A 4 48.19 8.57 44.07
CA ILE A 4 48.59 8.42 42.63
C ILE A 4 47.94 7.14 42.03
N LEU A 5 47.27 7.02 40.86
CA LEU A 5 47.31 7.67 39.55
C LEU A 5 46.06 7.23 38.73
N THR A 6 45.53 8.13 37.90
CA THR A 6 45.08 7.98 36.48
C THR A 6 44.60 6.62 35.93
N LEU A 7 43.40 6.60 35.31
CA LEU A 7 42.91 5.83 34.14
C LEU A 7 41.39 5.58 34.32
N VAL A 8 40.44 5.67 33.39
CA VAL A 8 40.41 5.67 31.93
C VAL A 8 39.22 6.55 31.48
N CYS A 9 39.51 7.49 30.59
CA CYS A 9 38.56 8.09 29.66
C CYS A 9 38.08 7.01 28.67
N CYS A 10 36.93 6.36 28.88
CA CYS A 10 36.29 5.51 27.87
C CYS A 10 34.86 5.09 28.27
N CYS A 11 33.92 6.04 28.33
CA CYS A 11 32.49 5.71 28.53
C CYS A 11 31.54 6.64 27.74
N LEU A 12 31.99 7.14 26.60
CA LEU A 12 31.19 7.96 25.68
C LEU A 12 31.35 7.40 24.26
N LEU A 13 30.70 6.28 23.94
CA LEU A 13 30.56 5.77 22.56
C LEU A 13 29.56 4.59 22.48
N LEU A 14 28.44 4.66 23.20
CA LEU A 14 27.33 3.70 23.05
C LEU A 14 26.04 4.49 22.99
N LEU A 15 25.11 4.08 22.12
CA LEU A 15 23.95 4.80 21.58
C LEU A 15 24.38 5.73 20.42
N VAL A 16 24.08 5.44 19.16
CA VAL A 16 22.77 5.06 18.63
C VAL A 16 22.97 4.14 17.41
N ILE A 17 22.89 2.81 17.60
CA ILE A 17 22.70 1.90 16.46
C ILE A 17 21.20 1.95 16.15
N GLY A 18 20.81 2.93 15.34
CA GLY A 18 19.47 3.00 14.79
C GLY A 18 19.24 1.80 13.88
N VAL A 19 18.74 0.71 14.45
CA VAL A 19 18.24 -0.42 13.67
C VAL A 19 17.05 0.09 12.88
N ASN A 20 17.29 0.44 11.62
CA ASN A 20 16.22 0.55 10.63
C ASN A 20 15.64 -0.85 10.45
N ALA A 21 14.67 -1.21 11.30
CA ALA A 21 13.82 -2.36 11.06
C ALA A 21 13.00 -2.06 9.81
N GLN A 22 13.56 -2.37 8.63
CA GLN A 22 12.79 -2.45 7.41
C GLN A 22 11.81 -3.61 7.58
N THR A 23 10.62 -3.29 8.06
CA THR A 23 9.50 -4.24 8.14
C THR A 23 9.26 -4.76 6.73
N LYS A 24 9.52 -6.06 6.52
CA LYS A 24 9.24 -6.73 5.25
C LYS A 24 7.79 -6.42 4.86
N PRO A 25 7.51 -6.10 3.57
CA PRO A 25 6.15 -5.83 3.14
C PRO A 25 5.25 -7.01 3.53
N ALA A 26 4.11 -6.72 4.17
CA ALA A 26 3.14 -7.75 4.53
C ALA A 26 2.78 -8.60 3.29
N PRO A 27 2.58 -9.93 3.44
CA PRO A 27 2.18 -10.79 2.33
C PRO A 27 0.93 -10.25 1.64
N LEU A 28 0.86 -10.39 0.32
CA LEU A 28 -0.32 -9.98 -0.45
C LEU A 28 -1.52 -10.86 -0.07
N LYS A 29 -2.61 -10.24 0.36
CA LYS A 29 -3.87 -10.93 0.67
C LYS A 29 -4.74 -11.04 -0.58
N TYR A 30 -4.98 -12.25 -1.06
CA TYR A 30 -5.84 -12.45 -2.23
C TYR A 30 -7.33 -12.34 -1.86
N GLY A 31 -8.13 -11.73 -2.72
CA GLY A 31 -9.55 -11.50 -2.49
C GLY A 31 -10.02 -10.13 -2.93
N LYS A 32 -11.11 -9.67 -2.32
CA LYS A 32 -11.86 -8.48 -2.75
C LYS A 32 -11.36 -7.22 -2.04
N TYR A 33 -11.19 -6.15 -2.80
CA TYR A 33 -10.80 -4.83 -2.36
C TYR A 33 -11.86 -3.81 -2.77
N GLY A 34 -12.50 -3.17 -1.80
CA GLY A 34 -13.46 -2.09 -2.03
C GLY A 34 -12.75 -0.75 -2.19
N CYS A 35 -13.10 0.01 -3.22
CA CYS A 35 -12.45 1.26 -3.58
C CYS A 35 -13.34 2.47 -3.32
N THR A 36 -12.74 3.53 -2.81
CA THR A 36 -13.41 4.81 -2.53
C THR A 36 -12.49 5.95 -2.94
N VAL A 37 -13.05 7.00 -3.53
CA VAL A 37 -12.36 8.29 -3.61
C VAL A 37 -12.80 9.18 -2.46
N SER A 38 -11.88 9.97 -1.92
CA SER A 38 -12.20 11.02 -0.96
C SER A 38 -11.84 12.39 -1.53
N LYS A 39 -12.70 13.38 -1.31
CA LYS A 39 -12.48 14.77 -1.73
C LYS A 39 -12.85 15.71 -0.58
N TYR A 40 -12.00 16.70 -0.30
CA TYR A 40 -12.32 17.74 0.66
C TYR A 40 -13.10 18.86 -0.04
N VAL A 41 -14.33 19.12 0.39
CA VAL A 41 -15.21 20.13 -0.18
C VAL A 41 -15.95 20.84 0.95
N GLY A 42 -15.87 22.18 0.98
CA GLY A 42 -16.68 23.00 1.89
C GLY A 42 -16.49 22.69 3.39
N GLY A 43 -15.27 22.34 3.82
CA GLY A 43 -14.99 22.07 5.23
C GLY A 43 -15.13 20.61 5.67
N SER A 44 -15.47 19.69 4.77
CA SER A 44 -15.66 18.27 5.09
C SER A 44 -15.09 17.34 4.02
N TYR A 45 -14.85 16.08 4.40
CA TYR A 45 -14.51 15.03 3.45
C TYR A 45 -15.78 14.35 2.92
N GLN A 46 -15.89 14.30 1.60
CA GLN A 46 -16.88 13.50 0.89
C GLN A 46 -16.23 12.22 0.39
N TYR A 47 -16.93 11.10 0.53
CA TYR A 47 -16.46 9.78 0.13
C TYR A 47 -17.40 9.21 -0.91
N THR A 48 -16.86 8.88 -2.09
CA THR A 48 -17.64 8.30 -3.19
C THR A 48 -17.15 6.89 -3.47
N PRO A 49 -18.00 5.86 -3.31
CA PRO A 49 -17.66 4.49 -3.67
C PRO A 49 -17.35 4.37 -5.18
N LYS A 50 -16.35 3.56 -5.53
CA LYS A 50 -15.91 3.32 -6.92
C LYS A 50 -15.96 1.83 -7.28
N GLY A 51 -16.82 1.08 -6.60
CA GLY A 51 -16.91 -0.36 -6.75
C GLY A 51 -15.74 -1.08 -6.05
N SER A 52 -15.39 -2.25 -6.59
CA SER A 52 -14.37 -3.12 -6.01
C SER A 52 -13.60 -3.86 -7.09
N PHE A 53 -12.42 -4.35 -6.74
CA PHE A 53 -11.74 -5.34 -7.55
C PHE A 53 -11.36 -6.56 -6.73
N THR A 54 -11.36 -7.74 -7.36
CA THR A 54 -10.93 -8.99 -6.75
C THR A 54 -9.66 -9.46 -7.43
N ILE A 55 -8.62 -9.74 -6.66
CA ILE A 55 -7.37 -10.36 -7.14
C ILE A 55 -7.31 -11.84 -6.79
N GLN A 56 -6.78 -12.63 -7.71
CA GLN A 56 -6.67 -14.09 -7.58
C GLN A 56 -5.21 -14.54 -7.59
N LYS A 57 -4.96 -15.73 -7.05
CA LYS A 57 -3.61 -16.31 -6.95
C LYS A 57 -2.95 -16.57 -8.30
N ASP A 58 -3.75 -16.74 -9.34
CA ASP A 58 -3.30 -16.97 -10.72
C ASP A 58 -2.83 -15.68 -11.43
N GLY A 59 -2.84 -14.54 -10.73
CA GLY A 59 -2.46 -13.25 -11.30
C GLY A 59 -3.58 -12.56 -12.10
N THR A 60 -4.82 -13.05 -12.02
CA THR A 60 -5.97 -12.37 -12.64
C THR A 60 -6.66 -11.42 -11.66
N TYR A 61 -7.30 -10.38 -12.21
CA TYR A 61 -8.20 -9.53 -11.44
C TYR A 61 -9.53 -9.31 -12.16
N PHE A 62 -10.54 -8.98 -11.36
CA PHE A 62 -11.88 -8.59 -11.84
C PHE A 62 -12.29 -7.29 -11.19
N TYR A 63 -12.59 -6.26 -11.98
CA TYR A 63 -13.25 -5.05 -11.52
C TYR A 63 -14.78 -5.21 -11.60
N GLU A 64 -15.45 -4.86 -10.50
CA GLU A 64 -16.87 -5.11 -10.24
C GLU A 64 -17.65 -3.80 -10.02
N GLY A 65 -17.22 -2.69 -10.65
CA GLY A 65 -17.96 -1.42 -10.62
C GLY A 65 -18.98 -1.24 -11.74
N PHE A 66 -19.09 -2.21 -12.66
CA PHE A 66 -20.02 -2.19 -13.79
C PHE A 66 -20.95 -3.41 -13.73
N ASN A 67 -22.05 -3.36 -14.49
CA ASN A 67 -22.97 -4.50 -14.65
C ASN A 67 -22.24 -5.75 -15.15
N GLN A 68 -21.33 -5.58 -16.12
CA GLN A 68 -20.43 -6.63 -16.59
C GLN A 68 -19.04 -6.43 -16.00
N LYS A 69 -18.50 -7.46 -15.35
CA LYS A 69 -17.15 -7.41 -14.76
C LYS A 69 -16.10 -7.17 -15.83
N SER A 70 -15.15 -6.30 -15.55
CA SER A 70 -13.97 -6.12 -16.40
C SER A 70 -12.83 -7.00 -15.89
N LYS A 71 -12.26 -7.83 -16.76
CA LYS A 71 -11.19 -8.77 -16.42
C LYS A 71 -9.84 -8.26 -16.94
N GLY A 72 -8.79 -8.42 -16.14
CA GLY A 72 -7.41 -8.25 -16.57
C GLY A 72 -6.45 -9.10 -15.74
N SER A 73 -5.18 -8.76 -15.78
CA SER A 73 -4.12 -9.41 -15.00
C SER A 73 -3.33 -8.40 -14.18
N PHE A 74 -2.58 -8.91 -13.22
CA PHE A 74 -1.66 -8.12 -12.43
C PHE A 74 -0.36 -8.87 -12.14
N LYS A 75 0.69 -8.12 -11.84
CA LYS A 75 1.94 -8.63 -11.25
C LYS A 75 2.24 -7.88 -9.97
N VAL A 76 3.02 -8.50 -9.10
CA VAL A 76 3.52 -7.87 -7.87
C VAL A 76 4.94 -7.39 -8.13
N ASP A 77 5.22 -6.11 -7.94
CA ASP A 77 6.58 -5.57 -8.04
C ASP A 77 7.40 -5.85 -6.78
N LYS A 78 8.67 -5.43 -6.77
CA LYS A 78 9.59 -5.70 -5.65
C LYS A 78 9.18 -4.98 -4.36
N GLU A 79 8.42 -3.89 -4.45
CA GLU A 79 7.85 -3.16 -3.33
C GLU A 79 6.54 -3.77 -2.82
N GLY A 80 5.95 -4.70 -3.57
CA GLY A 80 4.68 -5.34 -3.25
C GLY A 80 3.46 -4.60 -3.78
N ASN A 81 3.63 -3.66 -4.72
CA ASN A 81 2.54 -3.01 -5.43
C ASN A 81 1.97 -3.93 -6.50
N LEU A 82 0.71 -3.70 -6.89
CA LEU A 82 0.10 -4.40 -8.01
C LEU A 82 0.23 -3.56 -9.28
N LEU A 83 0.82 -4.15 -10.32
CA LEU A 83 0.93 -3.56 -11.65
C LEU A 83 -0.11 -4.23 -12.55
N PHE A 84 -1.06 -3.48 -13.07
CA PHE A 84 -2.20 -4.01 -13.82
C PHE A 84 -1.97 -3.98 -15.33
N THR A 85 -2.54 -4.96 -16.03
CA THR A 85 -2.55 -5.05 -17.49
C THR A 85 -3.88 -5.60 -17.99
N GLY A 86 -4.43 -4.97 -19.02
CA GLY A 86 -5.76 -5.24 -19.55
C GLY A 86 -6.89 -4.87 -18.59
N GLY A 87 -8.12 -4.97 -19.09
CA GLY A 87 -9.32 -4.63 -18.33
C GLY A 87 -9.43 -3.14 -18.01
N TYR A 88 -10.20 -2.81 -16.97
CA TYR A 88 -10.52 -1.42 -16.62
C TYR A 88 -9.34 -0.66 -16.02
N PHE A 89 -8.44 -1.35 -15.34
CA PHE A 89 -7.24 -0.76 -14.74
C PHE A 89 -6.00 -0.93 -15.63
N ASP A 90 -6.14 -1.07 -16.95
CA ASP A 90 -4.99 -1.26 -17.84
C ASP A 90 -3.96 -0.12 -17.68
N GLY A 91 -2.68 -0.49 -17.51
CA GLY A 91 -1.60 0.46 -17.20
C GLY A 91 -1.65 1.03 -15.77
N GLY A 92 -2.52 0.51 -14.91
CA GLY A 92 -2.71 0.97 -13.54
C GLY A 92 -1.71 0.43 -12.53
N LYS A 93 -1.65 1.08 -11.38
CA LYS A 93 -0.85 0.67 -10.22
C LYS A 93 -1.65 0.78 -8.93
N ALA A 94 -1.69 -0.27 -8.14
CA ALA A 94 -2.12 -0.24 -6.74
C ALA A 94 -0.87 -0.21 -5.84
N GLU A 95 -0.52 0.99 -5.40
CA GLU A 95 0.62 1.26 -4.52
C GLU A 95 0.28 0.89 -3.07
N LYS A 96 1.17 0.16 -2.39
CA LYS A 96 1.02 -0.13 -0.96
C LYS A 96 1.08 1.15 -0.14
N ILE A 97 0.28 1.21 0.90
CA ILE A 97 0.30 2.31 1.87
C ILE A 97 0.78 1.81 3.23
N ASP A 98 0.92 2.71 4.19
CA ASP A 98 1.34 2.44 5.58
C ASP A 98 0.33 1.60 6.40
N ARG A 99 -0.63 0.96 5.73
CA ARG A 99 -1.67 0.12 6.31
C ARG A 99 -1.72 -1.23 5.58
N PRO A 100 -1.82 -2.35 6.32
CA PRO A 100 -1.95 -3.66 5.71
C PRO A 100 -3.23 -3.72 4.87
N ASP A 101 -3.20 -4.53 3.82
CA ASP A 101 -4.36 -4.82 2.98
C ASP A 101 -5.07 -3.58 2.40
N LYS A 102 -4.31 -2.49 2.23
CA LYS A 102 -4.78 -1.25 1.60
C LYS A 102 -3.82 -0.78 0.52
N PHE A 103 -4.40 -0.16 -0.50
CA PHE A 103 -3.68 0.38 -1.64
C PHE A 103 -4.20 1.76 -2.03
N PHE A 104 -3.31 2.56 -2.59
CA PHE A 104 -3.65 3.68 -3.45
C PHE A 104 -3.64 3.22 -4.90
N LEU A 105 -4.80 3.28 -5.55
CA LEU A 105 -4.97 2.87 -6.95
C LEU A 105 -4.98 4.10 -7.87
N THR A 106 -4.12 4.07 -8.88
CA THR A 106 -4.10 5.02 -10.00
C THR A 106 -4.06 4.26 -11.32
N PHE A 107 -4.65 4.82 -12.39
CA PHE A 107 -4.62 4.23 -13.73
C PHE A 107 -4.87 5.32 -14.79
N PRO A 108 -4.43 5.16 -16.05
CA PRO A 108 -4.46 6.23 -17.06
C PRO A 108 -5.83 6.86 -17.29
N THR A 109 -6.91 6.09 -17.20
CA THR A 109 -8.29 6.55 -17.43
C THR A 109 -9.01 6.95 -16.13
N ILE A 110 -8.30 7.08 -15.01
CA ILE A 110 -8.90 7.42 -13.72
C ILE A 110 -9.36 8.90 -13.71
N PRO A 111 -10.64 9.19 -13.49
CA PRO A 111 -11.10 10.58 -13.49
C PRO A 111 -10.72 11.34 -12.21
N ASP A 112 -10.58 10.64 -11.08
CA ASP A 112 -10.44 11.27 -9.76
C ASP A 112 -9.00 11.30 -9.20
N HIS A 113 -7.99 11.21 -10.07
CA HIS A 113 -6.56 11.09 -9.76
C HIS A 113 -6.13 9.82 -9.00
N ARG A 114 -6.85 9.41 -7.94
CA ARG A 114 -6.49 8.27 -7.09
C ARG A 114 -7.67 7.74 -6.28
N TRP A 115 -7.78 6.42 -6.16
CA TRP A 115 -8.72 5.75 -5.25
C TRP A 115 -7.98 5.10 -4.08
N THR A 116 -8.63 5.01 -2.93
CA THR A 116 -8.16 4.20 -1.79
C THR A 116 -8.93 2.90 -1.78
N CYS A 117 -8.23 1.78 -1.82
CA CYS A 117 -8.83 0.45 -1.90
C CYS A 117 -8.40 -0.39 -0.72
N GLY A 118 -9.34 -0.99 0.01
CA GLY A 118 -9.07 -1.81 1.19
C GLY A 118 -9.72 -3.18 1.09
N TYR A 119 -9.06 -4.20 1.63
CA TYR A 119 -9.60 -5.56 1.65
C TYR A 119 -10.94 -5.61 2.37
N VAL A 120 -11.89 -6.33 1.78
CA VAL A 120 -13.22 -6.54 2.33
C VAL A 120 -13.27 -7.97 2.84
N GLU A 121 -13.35 -8.12 4.15
CA GLU A 121 -13.57 -9.43 4.78
C GLU A 121 -14.95 -9.96 4.38
N LYS A 122 -15.02 -11.27 4.16
CA LYS A 122 -16.27 -11.97 3.85
C LYS A 122 -17.01 -12.30 5.12
#